data_AF-A0A3M2AWV7-F1
#
_entry.id   AF-A0A3M2AWV7-F1
#
_cell.length_a   1.000
_cell.length_b   1.000
_cell.length_c   1.000
_cell.angle_alpha   90.00
_cell.angle_beta   90.00
_cell.angle_gamma   90.00
#
_symmetry.space_group_name_H-M   'P 1'
#
loop_
_entity.id
_entity.type
_entity.pdbx_description
1 polymer ?
#
loop_
_entity_poly.entity_id
_entity_poly.type
_entity_poly.pdbx_seq_one_letter_code
_entity_poly.pdbx_strand_id
1 'polypeptide(L)'
;MPEVRVFLDISAQEFLAYYQGRADAVLARANDGRTVQFPARVLRPFLTRQGIVGEFLIRFDEQQKFVAIQRLHEEAPPSRTSETS
;
A
#
# COMPACT_ATOMS: atom_id res chain seq x y z
N MET A 1 18.47 4.06 1.20
CA MET A 1 17.24 3.38 0.70
C MET A 1 16.04 4.17 1.17
N PRO A 2 15.37 4.94 0.29
CA PRO A 2 14.17 5.67 0.67
C PRO A 2 13.02 4.71 0.99
N GLU A 3 12.37 4.95 2.11
CA GLU A 3 11.18 4.23 2.54
C GLU A 3 9.95 5.14 2.48
N VAL A 4 8.80 4.58 2.14
CA VAL A 4 7.54 5.30 2.03
C VAL A 4 6.44 4.52 2.72
N ARG A 5 5.65 5.20 3.55
CA ARG A 5 4.46 4.62 4.18
C ARG A 5 3.21 4.97 3.40
N VAL A 6 2.44 3.97 3.05
CA VAL A 6 1.16 4.11 2.36
C VAL A 6 0.09 3.38 3.13
N PHE A 7 -1.12 3.93 3.15
CA PHE A 7 -2.31 3.19 3.56
C PHE A 7 -3.00 2.65 2.32
N LEU A 8 -3.30 1.35 2.32
CA LEU A 8 -4.08 0.71 1.27
C LEU A 8 -5.42 0.30 1.86
N ASP A 9 -6.48 0.55 1.09
CA ASP A 9 -7.83 0.05 1.32
C ASP A 9 -8.35 -0.38 -0.04
N ILE A 10 -8.12 -1.65 -0.37
CA ILE A 10 -8.50 -2.23 -1.66
C ILE A 10 -9.33 -3.48 -1.36
N SER A 11 -10.60 -3.50 -1.77
CA SER A 11 -11.43 -4.68 -1.56
C SER A 11 -10.91 -5.88 -2.35
N ALA A 12 -11.21 -7.09 -1.88
CA ALA A 12 -10.81 -8.32 -2.58
C ALA A 12 -11.37 -8.38 -4.01
N GLN A 13 -12.61 -7.90 -4.21
CA GLN A 13 -13.22 -7.83 -5.53
C GLN A 13 -12.49 -6.85 -6.45
N GLU A 14 -12.17 -5.65 -5.95
CA GLU A 14 -11.40 -4.67 -6.73
C GLU A 14 -10.04 -5.21 -7.11
N PHE A 15 -9.31 -5.82 -6.16
CA PHE A 15 -8.00 -6.38 -6.45
C PHE A 15 -8.04 -7.51 -7.49
N LEU A 16 -9.07 -8.37 -7.44
CA LEU A 16 -9.28 -9.43 -8.43
C LEU A 16 -9.70 -8.87 -9.79
N ALA A 17 -10.63 -7.91 -9.84
CA ALA A 17 -11.06 -7.24 -11.07
C ALA A 17 -9.90 -6.48 -11.74
N TYR A 18 -9.04 -5.85 -10.94
CA TYR A 18 -7.81 -5.20 -11.38
C TYR A 18 -6.87 -6.17 -12.11
N TYR A 19 -6.80 -7.40 -11.60
CA TYR A 19 -5.99 -8.48 -12.16
C TYR A 19 -6.60 -9.18 -13.38
N GLN A 20 -7.92 -9.09 -13.55
CA GLN A 20 -8.65 -9.74 -14.65
C GLN A 20 -8.47 -9.03 -16.00
N GLY A 21 -7.71 -7.93 -16.12
CA GLY A 21 -7.60 -7.34 -17.44
C GLY A 21 -6.60 -6.26 -17.82
N ARG A 22 -5.89 -5.50 -16.94
CA ARG A 22 -5.18 -4.31 -17.51
C ARG A 22 -4.07 -3.59 -16.74
N ALA A 23 -3.79 -3.88 -15.48
CA ALA A 23 -2.90 -3.00 -14.71
C ALA A 23 -1.74 -3.70 -14.01
N ASP A 24 -0.52 -3.34 -14.41
CA ASP A 24 0.73 -3.88 -13.87
C ASP A 24 1.15 -3.25 -12.53
N ALA A 25 0.62 -2.08 -12.19
CA ALA A 25 1.10 -1.28 -11.07
C ALA A 25 0.00 -0.53 -10.31
N VAL A 26 0.07 -0.57 -8.98
CA VAL A 26 -0.78 0.19 -8.06
C VAL A 26 -0.21 1.59 -7.86
N LEU A 27 -1.09 2.58 -7.90
CA LEU A 27 -0.82 3.97 -7.51
C LEU A 27 -1.39 4.19 -6.12
N ALA A 28 -0.56 4.59 -5.17
CA ALA A 28 -0.97 4.87 -3.80
C ALA A 28 -0.46 6.24 -3.35
N ARG A 29 -1.25 6.93 -2.54
CA ARG A 29 -0.83 8.16 -1.89
C ARG A 29 -0.17 7.82 -0.56
N ALA A 30 1.05 8.30 -0.39
CA ALA A 30 1.82 8.16 0.83
C ALA A 30 1.44 9.19 1.88
N ASN A 31 1.74 8.88 3.14
CA ASN A 31 1.41 9.74 4.28
C ASN A 31 2.15 11.08 4.24
N ASP A 32 3.27 11.15 3.52
CA ASP A 32 4.06 12.37 3.30
C ASP A 32 3.58 13.19 2.09
N GLY A 33 2.47 12.80 1.46
CA GLY A 33 1.86 13.48 0.33
C GLY A 33 2.39 13.06 -1.04
N ARG A 34 3.43 12.21 -1.11
CA ARG A 34 3.93 11.68 -2.39
C ARG A 34 2.95 10.67 -2.99
N THR A 35 2.89 10.58 -4.31
CA THR A 35 2.26 9.45 -5.00
C THR A 35 3.35 8.44 -5.37
N VAL A 36 3.16 7.19 -4.99
CA VAL A 36 4.07 6.10 -5.33
C VAL A 36 3.40 5.09 -6.23
N GLN A 37 4.21 4.50 -7.11
CA GLN A 37 3.79 3.44 -8.02
C GLN A 37 4.63 2.20 -7.77
N PHE A 38 3.97 1.03 -7.67
CA PHE A 38 4.66 -0.25 -7.47
C PHE A 38 3.88 -1.42 -8.08
N PRO A 39 4.54 -2.54 -8.42
CA PRO A 39 3.88 -3.61 -9.15
C PRO A 39 2.73 -4.26 -8.35
N ALA A 40 1.53 -4.37 -8.93
CA ALA A 40 0.36 -4.89 -8.21
C ALA A 40 0.56 -6.33 -7.70
N ARG A 41 1.38 -7.13 -8.39
CA ARG A 41 1.72 -8.51 -8.04
C ARG A 41 2.29 -8.69 -6.63
N VAL A 42 2.99 -7.67 -6.13
CA VAL A 42 3.63 -7.73 -4.80
C VAL A 42 2.60 -7.72 -3.68
N LEU A 43 1.35 -7.34 -3.97
CA LEU A 43 0.26 -7.32 -3.00
C LEU A 43 -0.46 -8.66 -2.83
N ARG A 44 -0.27 -9.62 -3.75
CA ARG A 44 -0.92 -10.95 -3.70
C ARG A 44 -0.77 -11.67 -2.35
N PRO A 45 0.39 -11.68 -1.68
CA PRO A 45 0.54 -12.34 -0.38
C PRO A 45 -0.24 -11.68 0.75
N PHE A 46 -0.67 -10.42 0.58
CA PHE A 46 -1.39 -9.63 1.58
C PHE A 46 -2.92 -9.62 1.35
N LEU A 47 -3.40 -10.32 0.33
CA LEU A 47 -4.82 -10.46 0.04
C LEU A 47 -5.51 -11.30 1.12
N THR A 48 -6.42 -10.67 1.84
CA THR A 48 -7.30 -11.34 2.83
C THR A 48 -8.73 -11.46 2.29
N ARG A 49 -9.62 -12.09 3.07
CA ARG A 49 -11.07 -12.13 2.75
C ARG A 49 -11.70 -10.74 2.65
N GLN A 50 -11.18 -9.77 3.41
CA GLN A 50 -11.66 -8.39 3.39
C GLN A 50 -11.00 -7.56 2.27
N GLY A 51 -9.95 -8.09 1.65
CA GLY A 51 -9.11 -7.36 0.71
C GLY A 51 -7.73 -7.06 1.29
N ILE A 52 -7.13 -5.98 0.80
CA ILE A 52 -5.79 -5.51 1.12
C ILE A 52 -5.95 -4.19 1.86
N VAL A 53 -6.03 -4.29 3.19
CA VAL A 53 -6.30 -3.16 4.08
C VAL A 53 -5.14 -3.00 5.06
N GLY A 54 -4.67 -1.78 5.28
CA GLY A 54 -3.65 -1.53 6.30
C GLY A 54 -2.52 -0.63 5.85
N GLU A 55 -1.57 -0.42 6.76
CA GLU A 55 -0.37 0.38 6.50
C GLU A 55 0.75 -0.49 5.94
N PHE A 56 1.36 -0.04 4.85
CA PHE A 56 2.45 -0.70 4.16
C PHE A 56 3.68 0.20 4.09
N LEU A 57 4.84 -0.40 4.34
CA LEU A 57 6.15 0.20 4.09
C LEU A 57 6.66 -0.28 2.74
N ILE A 58 6.90 0.65 1.83
CA ILE A 58 7.48 0.40 0.52
C ILE A 58 8.92 0.89 0.53
N ARG A 59 9.84 0.00 0.18
CA ARG A 59 11.27 0.32 0.05
C ARG A 59 11.61 0.48 -1.41
N PHE A 60 12.33 1.55 -1.71
CA PHE A 60 12.90 1.81 -3.03
C PHE A 60 14.43 1.81 -2.94
N ASP A 61 15.08 1.57 -4.07
CA ASP A 61 16.52 1.76 -4.22
C ASP A 61 16.85 3.24 -4.47
N GLU A 62 18.14 3.54 -4.65
CA GLU A 62 18.60 4.91 -4.96
C GLU A 62 18.18 5.40 -6.35
N GLN A 63 17.71 4.50 -7.22
CA GLN A 63 17.19 4.78 -8.57
C GLN A 63 15.65 4.85 -8.58
N GLN A 64 15.02 4.92 -7.40
CA GLN A 64 13.55 4.95 -7.23
C GLN A 64 12.83 3.69 -7.74
N LYS A 65 13.52 2.55 -7.89
CA LYS A 65 12.90 1.27 -8.24
C LYS A 65 12.40 0.57 -7.00
N PHE A 66 11.26 -0.10 -7.12
CA PHE A 66 10.68 -0.92 -6.07
C PHE A 66 11.66 -2.03 -5.65
N VAL A 67 11.89 -2.16 -4.34
CA VAL A 67 12.75 -3.21 -3.75
C VAL A 67 11.91 -4.18 -2.92
N ALA A 68 11.08 -3.68 -2.02
CA ALA A 68 10.32 -4.52 -1.10
C ALA A 68 9.04 -3.83 -0.61
N ILE A 69 8.11 -4.65 -0.14
CA ILE A 69 6.90 -4.23 0.55
C ILE A 69 6.75 -5.02 1.85
N GLN A 70 6.30 -4.35 2.90
CA GLN A 70 6.01 -4.96 4.19
C GLN A 70 4.72 -4.36 4.75
N ARG A 71 3.79 -5.21 5.21
CA ARG A 71 2.64 -4.75 5.99
C ARG A 71 3.10 -4.43 7.41
N LEU A 72 2.81 -3.21 7.88
CA LEU A 72 3.12 -2.75 9.23
C LEU A 72 1.96 -3.05 10.18
N HIS A 73 0.74 -2.72 9.75
CA HIS A 73 -0.49 -2.89 10.51
C HIS A 73 -1.62 -3.35 9.57
N GLU A 74 -2.47 -4.26 10.05
CA GLU A 74 -3.64 -4.75 9.30
C GLU A 74 -4.86 -3.82 9.39
N GLU A 75 -4.81 -2.87 10.33
CA GLU A 75 -5.86 -1.89 10.58
C GLU A 75 -5.35 -0.49 10.22
N ALA A 76 -6.27 0.43 9.90
CA ALA A 76 -5.93 1.85 9.79
C ALA A 76 -5.26 2.30 11.10
N PRO A 77 -4.17 3.10 11.04
CA PRO A 77 -3.60 3.65 12.25
C PRO A 77 -4.74 4.34 13.02
N PRO A 78 -4.84 4.15 14.36
CA PRO A 78 -5.88 4.81 15.12
C PRO A 78 -5.75 6.30 14.81
N SER A 79 -6.78 6.86 14.19
CA SER A 79 -6.88 8.28 13.92
C SER A 79 -6.43 8.99 15.18
N ARG A 80 -5.30 9.70 15.14
CA ARG A 80 -4.87 10.54 16.26
C ARG A 80 -5.84 11.73 16.34
N THR A 81 -7.05 11.45 16.82
CA THR A 81 -7.96 12.42 17.39
C THR A 81 -7.83 12.28 18.89
N SER A 82 -6.71 12.73 19.42
CA SER A 82 -6.50 13.07 20.83
C SER A 82 -5.19 13.86 20.86
N GLU A 83 -5.06 15.05 21.39
CA GLU A 83 -5.98 16.07 21.87
C GLU A 83 -5.05 17.27 22.04
N THR A 84 -5.55 18.47 21.76
CA THR A 84 -4.92 19.73 22.16
C THR A 84 -4.52 19.67 23.64
N SER A 85 -3.30 20.09 23.96
CA SER A 85 -2.95 20.63 25.28
C SER A 85 -2.07 21.86 25.07
#